data_AF-A0A9D2C9V4-F1
#
_entry.id   AF-A0A9D2C9V4-F1
#
_cell.length_a   1.000
_cell.length_b   1.000
_cell.length_c   1.000
_cell.angle_alpha   90.00
_cell.angle_beta   90.00
_cell.angle_gamma   90.00
#
_symmetry.space_group_name_H-M   'P 1'
#
loop_
_entity.id
_entity.type
_entity.pdbx_description
1 polymer ?
#
loop_
_entity_poly.entity_id
_entity_poly.type
_entity_poly.pdbx_seq_one_letter_code
_entity_poly.pdbx_strand_id
1 'polypeptide(L)'
;MGNSPTRALKHPVRFAAFNDAGVGKENAGISRLSPLDDQGISAVAVSSSSAEIGSGLSTLEQGIVSSVNEFARAEGAVPGMALIDLIEALSAAPNA
;
A
#
# COMPACT_ATOMS: atom_id res chain seq x y z
N MET A 1 -17.06 -5.72 -8.56
CA MET A 1 -16.55 -4.51 -7.90
C MET A 1 -15.08 -4.33 -8.30
N GLY A 2 -14.60 -3.10 -8.53
CA GLY A 2 -13.16 -2.79 -8.60
C GLY A 2 -12.35 -3.08 -9.87
N ASN A 3 -12.93 -3.53 -10.98
CA ASN A 3 -12.17 -4.05 -12.14
C ASN A 3 -11.65 -3.02 -13.16
N SER A 4 -11.64 -1.73 -12.83
CA SER A 4 -11.19 -0.68 -13.75
C SER A 4 -9.94 -0.01 -13.18
N PRO A 5 -8.75 -0.20 -13.80
CA PRO A 5 -7.48 0.33 -13.29
C PRO A 5 -7.51 1.85 -13.10
N THR A 6 -8.24 2.56 -13.98
CA THR A 6 -8.45 4.01 -13.92
C THR A 6 -9.33 4.49 -12.75
N ARG A 7 -9.94 3.59 -11.96
CA ARG A 7 -10.69 3.95 -10.74
C ARG A 7 -9.96 3.61 -9.45
N ALA A 8 -8.73 3.10 -9.52
CA ALA A 8 -7.97 2.77 -8.31
C ALA A 8 -7.78 4.02 -7.43
N LEU A 9 -7.53 5.19 -8.05
CA LEU A 9 -7.36 6.47 -7.39
C LEU A 9 -8.04 7.59 -8.19
N LYS A 10 -8.68 8.54 -7.51
CA LYS A 10 -9.36 9.70 -8.12
C LYS A 10 -8.48 10.94 -8.23
N HIS A 11 -7.31 10.92 -7.58
CA HIS A 11 -6.37 12.03 -7.49
C HIS A 11 -4.95 11.52 -7.72
N PRO A 12 -4.05 12.35 -8.24
CA PRO A 12 -2.63 12.00 -8.28
C PRO A 12 -2.13 11.87 -6.84
N VAL A 13 -1.58 10.70 -6.52
CA VAL A 13 -0.95 10.43 -5.23
C VAL A 13 0.45 9.90 -5.50
N ARG A 14 1.39 10.20 -4.59
CA ARG A 14 2.73 9.60 -4.66
C ARG A 14 2.74 8.17 -4.16
N PHE A 15 1.94 7.89 -3.14
CA PHE A 15 1.94 6.63 -2.42
C PHE A 15 0.53 6.22 -2.02
N ALA A 16 0.25 4.92 -2.05
CA ALA A 16 -1.02 4.36 -1.59
C ALA A 16 -0.80 3.20 -0.61
N ALA A 17 -1.44 3.28 0.56
CA ALA A 17 -1.54 2.16 1.48
C ALA A 17 -3.00 1.72 1.61
N PHE A 18 -3.22 0.41 1.70
CA PHE A 18 -4.51 -0.18 2.01
C PHE A 18 -4.33 -1.44 2.84
N ASN A 19 -5.42 -1.96 3.42
CA ASN A 19 -5.35 -3.16 4.26
C ASN A 19 -5.55 -4.42 3.40
N ASP A 20 -4.78 -5.48 3.65
CA ASP A 20 -4.86 -6.72 2.88
C ASP A 20 -6.12 -7.53 3.18
N ALA A 21 -6.83 -7.22 4.27
CA ALA A 21 -8.02 -7.95 4.71
C ALA A 21 -7.82 -9.48 4.77
N GLY A 22 -6.64 -9.91 5.21
CA GLY A 22 -6.26 -11.33 5.25
C GLY A 22 -5.98 -11.92 3.87
N VAL A 23 -5.63 -11.07 2.89
CA VAL A 23 -5.39 -11.35 1.47
C VAL A 23 -6.61 -11.85 0.70
N GLY A 24 -7.47 -12.66 1.31
CA GLY A 24 -8.68 -13.20 0.69
C GLY A 24 -8.39 -14.22 -0.42
N LYS A 25 -9.46 -14.81 -0.94
CA LYS A 25 -9.39 -15.78 -2.04
C LYS A 25 -8.77 -15.12 -3.27
N GLU A 26 -7.91 -15.85 -3.98
CA GLU A 26 -7.30 -15.40 -5.25
C GLU A 26 -6.57 -14.04 -5.10
N ASN A 27 -5.99 -13.77 -3.94
CA ASN A 27 -5.25 -12.54 -3.64
C ASN A 27 -6.11 -11.26 -3.72
N ALA A 28 -7.43 -11.37 -3.54
CA ALA A 28 -8.38 -10.25 -3.70
C ALA A 28 -8.00 -8.99 -2.91
N GLY A 29 -7.50 -9.16 -1.69
CA GLY A 29 -7.10 -8.10 -0.77
C GLY A 29 -5.83 -7.36 -1.16
N ILE A 30 -4.96 -7.97 -1.98
CA ILE A 30 -3.75 -7.33 -2.53
C ILE A 30 -3.85 -7.08 -4.05
N SER A 31 -5.00 -7.39 -4.66
CA SER A 31 -5.22 -7.29 -6.11
C SER A 31 -4.97 -5.90 -6.71
N ARG A 32 -5.00 -4.84 -5.89
CA ARG A 32 -4.72 -3.47 -6.31
C ARG A 32 -3.24 -3.15 -6.48
N LEU A 33 -2.33 -3.96 -5.95
CA LEU A 33 -0.89 -3.72 -6.06
C LEU A 33 -0.43 -3.68 -7.52
N SER A 34 -0.83 -4.67 -8.34
CA SER A 34 -0.43 -4.74 -9.76
C SER A 34 -0.99 -3.57 -10.60
N PRO A 35 -2.30 -3.24 -10.55
CA PRO A 35 -2.81 -2.09 -11.28
C PRO A 35 -2.22 -0.74 -10.88
N LEU A 36 -1.76 -0.59 -9.62
CA LEU A 36 -1.05 0.61 -9.16
C LEU A 36 0.40 0.62 -9.65
N ASP A 37 1.04 -0.55 -9.71
CA ASP A 37 2.36 -0.74 -10.30
C ASP A 37 2.38 -0.34 -11.78
N ASP A 38 1.39 -0.80 -12.56
CA ASP A 38 1.20 -0.45 -13.98
C ASP A 38 1.03 1.08 -14.18
N GLN A 39 0.62 1.80 -13.14
CA GLN A 39 0.45 3.25 -13.14
C GLN A 39 1.68 4.01 -12.60
N GLY A 40 2.74 3.30 -12.21
CA GLY A 40 3.92 3.89 -11.58
C GLY A 40 3.66 4.47 -10.19
N ILE A 41 2.65 3.95 -9.48
CA ILE A 41 2.29 4.41 -8.15
C ILE A 41 2.84 3.43 -7.12
N SER A 42 3.70 3.93 -6.24
CA SER A 42 4.22 3.18 -5.09
C SER A 42 3.07 2.77 -4.17
N ALA A 43 2.91 1.47 -3.93
CA ALA A 43 1.79 0.95 -3.16
C ALA A 43 2.15 -0.23 -2.27
N VAL A 44 1.51 -0.26 -1.09
CA VAL A 44 1.65 -1.36 -0.12
C VAL A 44 0.31 -1.80 0.43
N ALA A 45 0.26 -3.06 0.86
CA ALA A 45 -0.79 -3.58 1.70
C ALA A 45 -0.30 -3.72 3.14
N VAL A 46 -1.17 -3.43 4.10
CA VAL A 46 -0.95 -3.58 5.55
C VAL A 46 -1.65 -4.83 6.04
N SER A 47 -0.98 -5.60 6.90
CA SER A 47 -1.55 -6.80 7.53
C SER A 47 -2.79 -6.47 8.35
N SER A 48 -3.91 -7.14 8.06
CA SER A 48 -5.12 -7.05 8.88
C SER A 48 -4.93 -7.50 10.33
N SER A 49 -3.85 -8.21 10.65
CA SER A 49 -3.51 -8.58 12.03
C SER A 49 -2.81 -7.48 12.82
N SER A 50 -2.41 -6.37 12.18
CA SER A 50 -1.62 -5.30 12.78
C SER A 50 -2.39 -4.00 12.99
N ALA A 51 -3.43 -3.75 12.20
CA ALA A 51 -4.20 -2.52 12.23
C ALA A 51 -5.69 -2.75 11.96
N GLU A 52 -6.54 -1.87 12.50
CA GLU A 52 -7.99 -1.91 12.35
C GLU A 52 -8.42 -1.53 10.92
N ILE A 53 -9.13 -2.45 10.25
CA ILE A 53 -9.67 -2.20 8.90
C ILE A 53 -10.74 -1.10 8.97
N GLY A 54 -10.57 -0.08 8.13
CA GLY A 54 -11.45 1.09 8.07
C GLY A 54 -10.96 2.27 8.90
N SER A 55 -9.93 2.09 9.73
CA SER A 55 -9.26 3.16 10.46
C SER A 55 -7.96 3.56 9.76
N GLY A 56 -7.96 4.73 9.12
CA GLY A 56 -6.75 5.27 8.49
C GLY A 56 -5.64 5.58 9.50
N LEU A 57 -6.02 6.03 10.70
CA LEU A 57 -5.08 6.33 11.77
C LEU A 57 -4.40 5.06 12.32
N SER A 58 -5.19 4.00 12.62
CA SER A 58 -4.62 2.71 13.05
C SER A 58 -3.72 2.11 11.96
N THR A 59 -4.14 2.19 10.68
CA THR A 59 -3.31 1.75 9.54
C THR A 59 -1.98 2.49 9.51
N LEU A 60 -1.98 3.81 9.73
CA LEU A 60 -0.77 4.63 9.74
C LEU A 60 0.13 4.31 10.92
N GLU A 61 -0.40 4.35 12.15
CA GLU A 61 0.41 4.32 13.37
C GLU A 61 0.84 2.90 13.79
N GLN A 62 0.06 1.87 13.45
CA GLN A 62 0.26 0.51 13.94
C GLN A 62 0.48 -0.51 12.82
N GLY A 63 0.17 -0.11 11.57
CA GLY A 63 0.19 -1.00 10.43
C GLY A 63 1.58 -1.56 10.14
N ILE A 64 1.65 -2.86 9.93
CA ILE A 64 2.82 -3.56 9.40
C ILE A 64 2.56 -3.91 7.95
N VAL A 65 3.48 -3.54 7.07
CA VAL A 65 3.43 -3.85 5.64
C VAL A 65 3.44 -5.37 5.44
N SER A 66 2.42 -5.93 4.79
CA SER A 66 2.33 -7.35 4.46
C SER A 66 2.72 -7.66 3.02
N SER A 67 2.55 -6.71 2.10
CA SER A 67 2.88 -6.87 0.69
C SER A 67 3.19 -5.53 0.05
N VAL A 68 4.04 -5.54 -0.98
CA VAL A 68 4.50 -4.35 -1.71
C VAL A 68 4.39 -4.61 -3.20
N ASN A 69 4.18 -3.57 -4.01
CA ASN A 69 4.39 -3.66 -5.46
C ASN A 69 5.87 -3.43 -5.82
N GLU A 70 6.23 -3.62 -7.09
CA GLU A 70 7.62 -3.50 -7.54
C GLU A 70 8.11 -2.05 -7.46
N PHE A 71 7.25 -1.08 -7.76
CA PHE A 71 7.57 0.34 -7.62
C PHE A 71 7.92 0.72 -6.18
N ALA A 72 7.11 0.30 -5.20
CA ALA A 72 7.41 0.51 -3.78
C ALA A 72 8.67 -0.23 -3.35
N ARG A 73 8.90 -1.45 -3.88
CA ARG A 73 10.12 -2.22 -3.60
C ARG A 73 11.38 -1.52 -4.10
N ALA A 74 11.31 -0.85 -5.26
CA ALA A 74 12.40 -0.04 -5.80
C ALA A 74 12.68 1.21 -4.93
N GLU A 75 11.67 1.74 -4.25
CA GLU A 75 11.81 2.83 -3.26
C GLU A 75 12.23 2.34 -1.85
N GLY A 76 12.50 1.04 -1.70
CA GLY A 76 13.00 0.45 -0.45
C GLY A 76 11.92 -0.11 0.48
N ALA A 77 10.65 -0.19 0.05
CA ALA A 77 9.61 -0.83 0.83
C ALA A 77 9.82 -2.36 0.91
N VAL A 78 9.70 -2.91 2.12
CA VAL A 78 9.83 -4.35 2.37
C VAL A 78 8.70 -4.82 3.30
N PRO A 79 8.09 -6.00 3.07
CA PRO A 79 7.19 -6.59 4.04
C PRO A 79 7.82 -6.75 5.42
N GLY A 80 7.05 -6.47 6.47
CA GLY A 80 7.49 -6.46 7.86
C GLY A 80 7.87 -5.08 8.40
N MET A 81 8.03 -4.07 7.54
CA MET A 81 8.24 -2.68 7.99
C MET A 81 6.98 -2.09 8.61
N ALA A 82 7.14 -1.19 9.58
CA ALA A 82 6.06 -0.33 10.02
C ALA A 82 5.70 0.66 8.91
N LEU A 83 4.40 0.89 8.69
CA LEU A 83 3.94 1.77 7.61
C LEU A 83 4.43 3.20 7.82
N ILE A 84 4.44 3.67 9.07
CA ILE A 84 4.87 5.03 9.40
C ILE A 84 6.34 5.27 9.02
N ASP A 85 7.24 4.34 9.36
CA ASP A 85 8.67 4.44 9.03
C ASP A 85 8.89 4.52 7.52
N LEU A 86 8.13 3.74 6.74
CA LEU A 86 8.17 3.80 5.28
C LEU A 86 7.70 5.16 4.77
N ILE A 87 6.58 5.68 5.27
CA ILE A 87 6.03 6.98 4.85
C ILE A 87 7.01 8.11 5.20
N GLU A 88 7.63 8.07 6.37
CA GLU A 88 8.66 9.04 6.78
C GLU A 88 9.89 8.98 5.86
N ALA A 89 10.41 7.79 5.57
CA ALA A 89 11.53 7.59 4.67
C ALA A 89 11.23 8.11 3.25
N LEU A 90 10.03 7.80 2.73
CA LEU A 90 9.56 8.33 1.46
C LEU A 90 9.48 9.85 1.51
N SER A 91 8.85 10.43 2.55
CA SER A 91 8.65 11.88 2.67
C SER A 91 9.96 12.68 2.77
N ALA A 92 11.02 12.06 3.31
CA ALA A 92 12.36 12.64 3.36
C ALA A 92 13.10 12.60 2.01
N ALA A 93 12.71 11.68 1.11
CA ALA A 93 13.26 11.61 -0.24
C ALA A 93 12.63 12.72 -1.13
N PRO A 94 13.44 13.53 -1.83
CA PRO A 94 12.89 14.51 -2.78
C PRO A 94 12.10 13.80 -3.88
N ASN A 95 11.00 14.43 -4.32
CA ASN A 95 10.19 13.92 -5.44
C ASN A 95 11.10 13.75 -6.67
N ALA A 96 11.22 12.50 -7.15
CA ALA A 96 11.97 12.17 -8.36
C ALA A 96 11.32 12.74 -9.63
#